data_AF-A0A2H0Y7J0-F1
#
_entry.id   AF-A0A2H0Y7J0-F1
#
_cell.length_a   1.000
_cell.length_b   1.000
_cell.length_c   1.000
_cell.angle_alpha   90.00
_cell.angle_beta   90.00
_cell.angle_gamma   90.00
#
_symmetry.space_group_name_H-M   'P 1'
#
loop_
_entity.id
_entity.type
_entity.pdbx_description
1 polymer ?
#
loop_
_entity_poly.entity_id
_entity_poly.type
_entity_poly.pdbx_seq_one_letter_code
_entity_poly.pdbx_strand_id
1 'polypeptide(L)'
;MEWKDNVPTPGEIIDVGKKKFGDFFRFLPWVILGLFILVGLKGVIYSIGPDEVGVIQRFGKYIALSSPGLHAKIPFGIEKVTPIKVEKIFKEEFGVRTVRPGVRTEYSSSQYFEESLMLTGDLNILDVRWIVQFKIKDPVKLLFAVRDPQDAIRDVSEVVMRRLVG
;
A
#
# COMPACT_ATOMS: atom_id res chain seq x y z
N MET A 1 -45.48 27.07 -55.27
CA MET A 1 -45.64 25.67 -54.81
C MET A 1 -44.28 25.02 -54.97
N GLU A 2 -43.44 25.01 -53.94
CA GLU A 2 -42.04 24.58 -54.10
C GLU A 2 -41.51 23.96 -52.78
N TRP A 3 -42.25 22.96 -52.26
CA TRP A 3 -41.96 22.35 -50.94
C TRP A 3 -41.65 20.85 -51.02
N LYS A 4 -41.37 20.29 -52.21
CA LYS A 4 -41.36 18.82 -52.38
C LYS A 4 -40.06 18.20 -52.92
N ASP A 5 -38.99 18.97 -53.08
CA ASP A 5 -37.78 18.48 -53.75
C ASP A 5 -36.59 18.23 -52.81
N ASN A 6 -36.83 18.08 -51.51
CA ASN A 6 -35.75 17.77 -50.56
C ASN A 6 -36.13 16.74 -49.49
N VAL A 7 -37.02 15.80 -49.83
CA VAL A 7 -37.29 14.63 -48.98
C VAL A 7 -36.35 13.50 -49.41
N PRO A 8 -35.39 13.10 -48.55
CA PRO A 8 -34.44 12.04 -48.89
C PRO A 8 -35.20 10.74 -49.16
N THR A 9 -34.84 10.06 -50.25
CA THR A 9 -35.49 8.81 -50.63
C THR A 9 -35.19 7.72 -49.59
N PRO A 10 -36.11 6.74 -49.36
CA PRO A 10 -35.89 5.69 -48.37
C PRO A 10 -34.57 4.92 -48.53
N GLY A 11 -34.05 4.80 -49.76
CA GLY A 11 -32.74 4.23 -50.04
C GLY A 11 -31.56 5.08 -49.55
N GLU A 12 -31.61 6.40 -49.75
CA GLU A 12 -30.60 7.33 -49.24
C GLU A 12 -30.58 7.38 -47.71
N ILE A 13 -31.74 7.28 -47.05
CA ILE A 13 -31.82 7.22 -45.57
C ILE A 13 -31.14 5.96 -45.03
N ILE A 14 -31.31 4.81 -45.71
CA ILE A 14 -30.69 3.53 -45.33
C ILE A 14 -29.18 3.55 -45.60
N ASP A 15 -28.74 4.10 -46.72
CA ASP A 15 -27.30 4.17 -47.06
C ASP A 15 -26.55 5.18 -46.20
N VAL A 16 -27.16 6.33 -45.85
CA VAL A 16 -26.62 7.25 -44.85
C VAL A 16 -26.51 6.57 -43.48
N GLY A 17 -27.48 5.74 -43.11
CA GLY A 17 -27.44 4.92 -41.89
C GLY A 17 -26.29 3.91 -41.88
N LYS A 18 -26.15 3.10 -42.94
CA LYS A 18 -25.08 2.09 -43.07
C LYS A 18 -23.69 2.72 -43.11
N LYS A 19 -23.52 3.86 -43.79
CA LYS A 19 -22.25 4.59 -43.89
C LYS A 19 -21.82 5.18 -42.54
N LYS A 20 -22.76 5.79 -41.80
CA LYS A 20 -22.52 6.24 -40.41
C LYS A 20 -22.15 5.10 -39.47
N PHE A 21 -22.77 3.93 -39.63
CA PHE A 21 -22.43 2.74 -38.83
C PHE A 21 -21.02 2.21 -39.15
N GLY A 22 -20.64 2.13 -40.43
CA GLY A 22 -19.30 1.71 -40.84
C GLY A 22 -18.18 2.66 -40.39
N ASP A 23 -18.41 3.97 -40.50
CA ASP A 23 -17.46 4.98 -40.03
C ASP A 23 -17.30 4.94 -38.51
N PHE A 24 -18.40 4.73 -37.76
CA PHE A 24 -18.35 4.57 -36.29
C PHE A 24 -17.45 3.39 -35.86
N PHE A 25 -17.59 2.22 -36.49
CA PHE A 25 -16.72 1.06 -36.21
C PHE A 25 -15.26 1.29 -36.64
N ARG A 26 -15.01 2.15 -37.64
CA ARG A 26 -13.65 2.52 -38.07
C ARG A 26 -12.93 3.41 -37.05
N PHE A 27 -13.65 4.29 -36.35
CA PHE A 27 -13.09 5.15 -35.30
C PHE A 27 -13.05 4.50 -33.90
N LEU A 28 -13.83 3.44 -33.68
CA LEU A 28 -13.88 2.68 -32.43
C LEU A 28 -12.49 2.25 -31.87
N PRO A 29 -11.54 1.70 -32.65
CA PRO A 29 -10.21 1.35 -32.12
C PRO A 29 -9.40 2.58 -31.67
N TRP A 30 -9.57 3.73 -32.31
CA TRP A 30 -8.90 4.98 -31.91
C TRP A 30 -9.48 5.53 -30.60
N VAL A 31 -10.80 5.43 -30.43
CA VAL A 31 -11.48 5.83 -29.19
C VAL A 31 -11.05 4.92 -28.03
N ILE A 32 -10.96 3.61 -28.26
CA ILE A 32 -10.47 2.64 -27.25
C ILE A 32 -9.02 2.92 -26.88
N LEU A 33 -8.16 3.17 -27.88
CA LEU A 33 -6.74 3.49 -27.65
C LEU A 33 -6.58 4.80 -26.87
N GLY A 34 -7.35 5.84 -27.23
CA GLY A 34 -7.36 7.11 -26.51
C GLY A 34 -7.81 6.95 -25.06
N LEU A 35 -8.87 6.18 -24.82
CA LEU A 35 -9.36 5.89 -23.47
C LEU A 35 -8.33 5.08 -22.66
N PHE A 36 -7.69 4.09 -23.28
CA PHE A 36 -6.65 3.28 -22.64
C PHE A 36 -5.47 4.14 -22.18
N ILE A 37 -4.95 5.01 -23.05
CA ILE A 37 -3.86 5.94 -22.73
C ILE A 37 -4.28 6.91 -21.61
N LEU A 38 -5.50 7.46 -21.67
CA LEU A 38 -6.00 8.42 -20.71
C LEU A 38 -6.19 7.81 -19.30
N VAL A 39 -6.61 6.54 -19.22
CA VAL A 39 -6.64 5.79 -17.97
C VAL A 39 -5.23 5.50 -17.46
N GLY A 40 -4.29 5.15 -18.34
CA GLY A 40 -2.90 4.90 -17.99
C GLY A 40 -2.21 6.11 -17.38
N LEU A 41 -2.39 7.30 -17.97
CA LEU A 41 -1.75 8.55 -17.55
C LEU A 41 -2.05 8.93 -16.10
N LYS A 42 -3.25 8.61 -15.57
CA LYS A 42 -3.61 8.93 -14.17
C LYS A 42 -2.73 8.23 -13.14
N GLY A 43 -2.09 7.11 -13.48
CA GLY A 43 -1.30 6.30 -12.56
C GLY A 43 0.21 6.46 -12.69
N VAL A 44 0.69 7.35 -13.58
CA VAL A 44 2.11 7.45 -13.93
C VAL A 44 2.93 8.12 -12.83
N ILE A 45 2.41 9.17 -12.20
CA ILE A 45 3.19 9.97 -11.24
C ILE A 45 2.87 9.52 -9.81
N TYR A 46 3.90 9.39 -8.99
CA TYR A 46 3.78 9.13 -7.56
C TYR A 46 4.80 9.94 -6.77
N SER A 47 4.54 10.14 -5.48
CA SER A 47 5.41 10.88 -4.56
C SER A 47 5.76 10.00 -3.37
N ILE A 48 7.00 10.11 -2.89
CA ILE A 48 7.51 9.43 -1.70
C ILE A 48 7.84 10.48 -0.65
N GLY A 49 7.37 10.25 0.58
CA GLY A 49 7.64 11.14 1.72
C GLY A 49 9.13 11.21 2.10
N PRO A 50 9.56 12.27 2.80
CA PRO A 50 10.95 12.41 3.25
C PRO A 50 11.38 11.35 4.28
N ASP A 51 10.43 10.78 5.03
CA ASP A 51 10.65 9.70 6.00
C ASP A 51 10.49 8.29 5.40
N GLU A 52 10.26 8.22 4.08
CA GLU A 52 9.90 7.00 3.36
C GLU A 52 10.92 6.63 2.27
N VAL A 53 11.05 5.33 2.01
CA VAL A 53 11.74 4.79 0.85
C VAL A 53 10.77 3.93 0.07
N GLY A 54 10.66 4.17 -1.23
CA GLY A 54 9.78 3.39 -2.10
C GLY A 54 10.45 2.12 -2.56
N VAL A 55 9.86 0.96 -2.29
CA VAL A 55 10.30 -0.31 -2.87
C VAL A 55 9.53 -0.53 -4.18
N ILE A 56 10.25 -0.57 -5.30
CA ILE A 56 9.66 -0.76 -6.63
C ILE A 56 9.64 -2.26 -6.96
N GLN A 57 8.45 -2.75 -7.26
CA GLN A 57 8.19 -4.11 -7.71
C GLN A 57 7.66 -4.07 -9.15
N ARG A 58 8.18 -4.93 -10.02
CA ARG A 58 7.64 -5.13 -11.37
C ARG A 58 7.23 -6.57 -11.53
N PHE A 59 5.96 -6.80 -11.86
CA PHE A 59 5.37 -8.15 -11.88
C PHE A 59 5.66 -8.96 -10.59
N GLY A 60 5.70 -8.28 -9.44
CA GLY A 60 6.02 -8.88 -8.13
C GLY A 60 7.51 -9.07 -7.82
N LYS A 61 8.42 -8.90 -8.79
CA LYS A 61 9.86 -8.96 -8.56
C LYS A 61 10.41 -7.60 -8.13
N TYR A 62 11.29 -7.59 -7.13
CA TYR A 62 12.05 -6.39 -6.75
C TYR A 62 12.95 -5.91 -7.90
N ILE A 63 12.94 -4.60 -8.17
CA ILE A 63 13.84 -3.96 -9.13
C ILE A 63 14.79 -3.00 -8.43
N ALA A 64 14.25 -2.01 -7.72
CA ALA A 64 15.03 -0.89 -7.20
C ALA A 64 14.34 -0.22 -6.00
N LEU A 65 15.12 0.60 -5.32
CA LEU A 65 14.64 1.55 -4.32
C LEU A 65 14.49 2.94 -4.94
N SER A 66 13.48 3.66 -4.47
CA SER A 66 13.15 5.01 -4.89
C SER A 66 13.36 5.94 -3.70
N SER A 67 14.23 6.94 -3.88
CA SER A 67 14.50 7.98 -2.88
C SER A 67 13.28 8.90 -2.68
N PRO A 68 13.23 9.68 -1.59
CA PRO A 68 12.19 10.70 -1.40
C PRO A 68 12.07 11.66 -2.58
N GLY A 69 10.84 12.05 -2.92
CA GLY A 69 10.56 12.98 -4.03
C GLY A 69 9.51 12.49 -5.01
N LEU A 70 9.37 13.23 -6.12
CA LEU A 70 8.44 12.93 -7.19
C LEU A 70 9.07 11.98 -8.22
N HIS A 71 8.37 10.91 -8.55
CA HIS A 71 8.82 9.87 -9.47
C HIS A 71 7.72 9.49 -10.45
N ALA A 72 8.13 8.84 -11.54
CA ALA A 72 7.23 8.29 -12.54
C ALA A 72 7.37 6.77 -12.59
N LYS A 73 6.24 6.07 -12.70
CA LYS A 73 6.14 4.63 -12.88
C LYS A 73 5.39 4.28 -14.15
N ILE A 74 5.61 3.06 -14.62
CA ILE A 74 4.87 2.50 -15.74
C ILE A 74 3.44 2.20 -15.28
N PRO A 75 2.41 2.72 -15.97
CA PRO A 75 1.01 2.51 -15.59
C PRO A 75 0.53 1.08 -15.89
N PHE A 76 -0.73 0.79 -15.58
CA PHE A 76 -1.38 -0.52 -15.77
C PHE A 76 -0.95 -1.64 -14.81
N GLY A 77 -0.48 -1.29 -13.61
CA GLY A 77 -0.18 -2.28 -12.57
C GLY A 77 1.07 -3.14 -12.83
N ILE A 78 1.82 -2.83 -13.88
CA ILE A 78 3.11 -3.46 -14.19
C ILE A 78 4.11 -3.15 -13.06
N GLU A 79 4.10 -1.90 -12.58
CA GLU A 79 4.91 -1.44 -11.47
C GLU A 79 4.07 -1.12 -10.23
N LYS A 80 4.40 -1.77 -9.12
CA LYS A 80 3.85 -1.51 -7.79
C LYS A 80 4.93 -0.86 -6.94
N VAL A 81 4.60 0.30 -6.38
CA VAL A 81 5.49 1.02 -5.47
C VAL A 81 4.91 0.94 -4.08
N THR A 82 5.69 0.43 -3.13
CA THR A 82 5.31 0.36 -1.73
C THR A 82 6.21 1.29 -0.91
N PRO A 83 5.69 2.42 -0.41
CA PRO A 83 6.46 3.31 0.46
C PRO A 83 6.60 2.69 1.84
N ILE A 84 7.83 2.64 2.35
CA ILE A 84 8.14 2.11 3.69
C ILE A 84 8.82 3.21 4.50
N LYS A 85 8.28 3.46 5.71
CA LYS A 85 8.79 4.48 6.63
C LYS A 85 10.07 4.03 7.33
N VAL A 86 11.20 4.18 6.65
CA VAL A 86 12.49 3.78 7.19
C VAL A 86 12.93 4.69 8.33
N GLU A 87 12.61 5.99 8.31
CA GLU A 87 13.02 6.96 9.34
C GLU A 87 12.12 6.97 10.59
N LYS A 88 10.98 6.27 10.54
CA LYS A 88 10.06 6.18 11.67
C LYS A 88 10.56 5.20 12.73
N ILE A 89 10.51 5.64 13.99
CA ILE A 89 10.68 4.76 15.16
C ILE A 89 9.33 4.15 15.49
N PHE A 90 9.24 2.84 15.35
CA PHE A 90 8.10 2.03 15.75
C PHE A 90 8.24 1.62 17.20
N LYS A 91 7.11 1.39 17.87
CA LYS A 91 7.05 1.00 19.28
C LYS A 91 6.10 -0.18 19.42
N GLU A 92 6.57 -1.22 20.08
CA GLU A 92 5.76 -2.36 20.50
C GLU A 92 5.78 -2.41 22.02
N GLU A 93 4.59 -2.43 22.62
CA GLU A 93 4.40 -2.36 24.07
C GLU A 93 4.01 -3.75 24.59
N PHE A 94 4.53 -4.15 25.76
CA PHE A 94 4.29 -5.45 26.36
C PHE A 94 3.84 -5.26 27.81
N GLY A 95 2.74 -5.92 28.18
CA GLY A 95 2.15 -5.75 29.52
C GLY A 95 1.40 -4.43 29.74
N VAL A 96 1.49 -3.49 28.80
CA VAL A 96 0.81 -2.19 28.81
C VAL A 96 0.34 -1.82 27.41
N ARG A 97 -0.69 -0.98 27.33
CA ARG A 97 -1.13 -0.36 26.09
C ARG A 97 -1.41 1.11 26.31
N THR A 98 -0.84 1.97 25.48
CA THR A 98 -1.14 3.41 25.46
C THR A 98 -2.50 3.64 24.79
N VAL A 99 -3.46 4.22 25.52
CA VAL A 99 -4.78 4.58 25.00
C VAL A 99 -4.74 5.95 24.33
N ARG A 100 -4.08 6.90 24.99
CA ARG A 100 -3.98 8.28 24.51
C ARG A 100 -2.56 8.82 24.69
N PRO A 101 -1.83 9.09 23.59
CA PRO A 101 -0.56 9.78 23.65
C PRO A 101 -0.78 11.29 23.91
N GLY A 102 0.05 11.90 24.76
CA GLY A 102 -0.05 13.33 25.11
C GLY A 102 0.97 13.75 26.18
N VAL A 103 0.85 14.99 26.68
CA VAL A 103 1.70 15.53 27.77
C VAL A 103 1.66 14.63 29.01
N ARG A 104 0.48 14.08 29.31
CA ARG A 104 0.30 12.96 30.22
C ARG A 104 -0.20 11.78 29.41
N THR A 105 0.60 10.72 29.34
CA THR A 105 0.25 9.49 28.61
C THR A 105 -0.73 8.69 29.46
N GLU A 106 -1.86 8.30 28.85
CA GLU A 106 -2.86 7.44 29.50
C GLU A 106 -2.67 6.00 29.04
N TYR A 107 -2.48 5.10 30.00
CA TYR A 107 -2.38 3.66 29.76
C TYR A 107 -3.72 2.98 30.02
N SER A 108 -3.96 1.88 29.30
CA SER A 108 -5.10 1.00 29.51
C SER A 108 -5.06 0.44 30.93
N SER A 109 -6.23 0.35 31.56
CA SER A 109 -6.41 -0.35 32.85
C SER A 109 -6.39 -1.87 32.71
N SER A 110 -6.40 -2.39 31.47
CA SER A 110 -6.34 -3.84 31.21
C SER A 110 -4.95 -4.37 31.53
N GLN A 111 -4.89 -5.54 32.17
CA GLN A 111 -3.65 -6.23 32.50
C GLN A 111 -3.37 -7.28 31.42
N TYR A 112 -2.22 -7.16 30.75
CA TYR A 112 -1.80 -8.07 29.66
C TYR A 112 -0.80 -9.11 30.18
N PHE A 113 -1.25 -9.91 31.14
CA PHE A 113 -0.37 -10.86 31.86
C PHE A 113 0.24 -11.95 30.98
N GLU A 114 -0.39 -12.33 29.87
CA GLU A 114 0.17 -13.32 28.94
C GLU A 114 1.54 -12.90 28.39
N GLU A 115 1.75 -11.59 28.26
CA GLU A 115 3.00 -11.00 27.76
C GLU A 115 3.97 -10.65 28.89
N SER A 116 3.46 -10.18 30.03
CA SER A 116 4.29 -9.59 31.09
C SER A 116 4.67 -10.53 32.23
N LEU A 117 3.92 -11.62 32.42
CA LEU A 117 4.14 -12.53 33.53
C LEU A 117 5.28 -13.51 33.21
N MET A 118 6.29 -13.54 34.07
CA MET A 118 7.48 -14.39 33.90
C MET A 118 7.84 -15.09 35.21
N LEU A 119 8.37 -16.32 35.09
CA LEU A 119 8.92 -17.09 36.20
C LEU A 119 10.44 -16.97 36.17
N THR A 120 11.03 -16.56 37.28
CA THR A 120 12.49 -16.49 37.45
C THR A 120 13.07 -17.86 37.77
N GLY A 121 14.40 -17.99 37.65
CA GLY A 121 15.12 -19.22 37.97
C GLY A 121 14.99 -19.69 39.44
N ASP A 122 14.67 -18.78 40.37
CA ASP A 122 14.39 -19.06 41.78
C ASP A 122 12.88 -19.21 42.09
N LEU A 123 12.07 -19.44 41.05
CA LEU A 123 10.62 -19.70 41.12
C LEU A 123 9.78 -18.51 41.62
N ASN A 124 10.28 -17.28 41.51
CA ASN A 124 9.49 -16.08 41.75
C ASN A 124 8.73 -15.66 40.49
N ILE A 125 7.52 -15.11 40.68
CA ILE A 125 6.69 -14.60 39.60
C ILE A 125 6.84 -13.09 39.53
N LEU A 126 7.24 -12.58 38.36
CA LEU A 126 7.40 -11.14 38.10
C LEU A 126 6.43 -10.69 37.00
N ASP A 127 5.83 -9.51 37.19
CA ASP A 127 5.10 -8.77 36.16
C ASP A 127 6.03 -7.71 35.54
N VAL A 128 6.59 -8.02 34.39
CA VAL A 128 7.57 -7.18 33.68
C VAL A 128 6.87 -6.46 32.53
N ARG A 129 6.86 -5.13 32.57
CA ARG A 129 6.28 -4.28 31.53
C ARG A 129 7.39 -3.55 30.79
N TRP A 130 7.41 -3.63 29.47
CA TRP A 130 8.47 -3.02 28.67
C TRP A 130 7.97 -2.53 27.30
N ILE A 131 8.80 -1.72 26.64
CA ILE A 131 8.53 -1.16 25.31
C ILE A 131 9.75 -1.40 24.43
N VAL A 132 9.55 -2.05 23.30
CA VAL A 132 10.58 -2.26 22.28
C VAL A 132 10.44 -1.16 21.23
N GLN A 133 11.52 -0.44 20.98
CA GLN A 133 11.57 0.58 19.94
C GLN A 133 12.51 0.12 18.83
N PHE A 134 12.05 0.19 17.58
CA PHE A 134 12.85 -0.25 16.44
C PHE A 134 12.66 0.67 15.23
N LYS A 135 13.65 0.62 14.34
CA LYS A 135 13.66 1.34 13.06
C LYS A 135 13.89 0.34 11.95
N ILE A 136 13.21 0.52 10.82
CA ILE A 136 13.39 -0.35 9.65
C ILE A 136 14.73 0.01 8.99
N LYS A 137 15.69 -0.91 9.03
CA LYS A 137 17.02 -0.72 8.41
C LYS A 137 17.02 -1.02 6.91
N ASP A 138 16.38 -2.12 6.51
CA ASP A 138 16.34 -2.58 5.13
C ASP A 138 14.87 -2.83 4.72
N PRO A 139 14.29 -1.94 3.90
CA PRO A 139 12.89 -2.05 3.50
C PRO A 139 12.64 -3.21 2.52
N VAL A 140 13.67 -3.69 1.81
CA VAL A 140 13.56 -4.84 0.90
C VAL A 140 13.41 -6.10 1.74
N LYS A 141 14.28 -6.31 2.72
CA LYS A 141 14.17 -7.47 3.62
C LYS A 141 12.86 -7.48 4.38
N LEU A 142 12.37 -6.32 4.82
CA LEU A 142 11.09 -6.22 5.50
C LEU A 142 9.93 -6.77 4.65
N LEU A 143 9.89 -6.43 3.35
CA LEU A 143 8.79 -6.83 2.46
C LEU A 143 8.88 -8.26 1.94
N PHE A 144 10.09 -8.82 1.84
CA PHE A 144 10.31 -10.12 1.18
C PHE A 144 10.78 -11.23 2.11
N ALA A 145 11.38 -10.92 3.26
CA ALA A 145 11.90 -11.92 4.18
C ALA A 145 10.97 -12.22 5.35
N VAL A 146 10.06 -11.29 5.69
CA VAL A 146 9.15 -11.44 6.85
C VAL A 146 7.72 -11.19 6.40
N ARG A 147 6.81 -12.11 6.76
CA ARG A 147 5.39 -12.01 6.41
C ARG A 147 4.67 -10.95 7.25
N ASP A 148 4.87 -11.03 8.57
CA ASP A 148 4.36 -10.04 9.53
C ASP A 148 5.51 -9.57 10.43
N PRO A 149 6.07 -8.38 10.16
CA PRO A 149 7.18 -7.84 10.95
C PRO A 149 6.81 -7.55 12.41
N GLN A 150 5.56 -7.21 12.71
CA GLN A 150 5.17 -6.84 14.07
C GLN A 150 5.13 -8.08 14.96
N ASP A 151 4.46 -9.13 14.50
CA ASP A 151 4.41 -10.41 15.21
C ASP A 151 5.80 -11.02 15.39
N ALA A 152 6.64 -10.99 14.34
CA ALA A 152 7.99 -11.51 14.42
C ALA A 152 8.85 -10.79 15.47
N ILE A 153 8.75 -9.45 15.57
CA ILE A 153 9.44 -8.68 16.61
C ILE A 153 8.88 -9.01 17.99
N ARG A 154 7.57 -9.24 18.09
CA ARG A 154 6.91 -9.57 19.34
C ARG A 154 7.37 -10.91 19.89
N ASP A 155 7.33 -11.94 19.06
CA ASP A 155 7.74 -13.30 19.41
C ASP A 155 9.21 -13.33 19.85
N VAL A 156 10.11 -12.70 19.09
CA VAL A 156 11.54 -12.65 19.41
C VAL A 156 11.78 -11.91 20.72
N SER A 157 11.10 -10.79 20.94
CA SER A 157 11.25 -10.00 22.18
C SER A 157 10.78 -10.79 23.39
N GLU A 158 9.64 -11.48 23.30
CA GLU A 158 9.12 -12.32 24.36
C GLU A 158 10.06 -13.47 24.71
N VAL A 159 10.62 -14.16 23.70
CA VAL A 159 11.60 -15.23 23.90
C VAL A 159 12.87 -14.70 24.59
N VAL A 160 13.40 -13.57 24.14
CA VAL A 160 14.60 -12.96 24.75
C VAL A 160 14.33 -12.57 26.20
N MET A 161 13.20 -11.91 26.48
CA MET A 161 12.87 -11.49 27.84
C MET A 161 12.66 -12.69 28.76
N ARG A 162 11.91 -13.72 28.32
CA ARG A 162 11.73 -14.94 29.10
C ARG A 162 13.04 -15.64 29.40
N ARG A 163 13.98 -15.66 28.44
CA ARG A 163 15.31 -16.26 28.62
C ARG A 163 16.23 -15.47 29.55
N LEU A 164 16.04 -14.15 29.65
CA LEU A 164 16.83 -13.31 30.56
C LEU A 164 16.32 -13.40 32.00
N VAL A 165 15.02 -13.61 32.18
CA VAL A 165 14.38 -13.67 33.51
C VAL A 165 14.48 -15.07 34.13
N GLY A 166 14.33 -16.14 33.35
CA GLY A 166 14.39 -17.55 33.78
C GLY A 166 15.50 -18.37 33.12
#